data_AF-A0A3C0Y4B4-F1
#
_entry.id   AF-A0A3C0Y4B4-F1
#
_cell.length_a   1.000
_cell.length_b   1.000
_cell.length_c   1.000
_cell.angle_alpha   90.00
_cell.angle_beta   90.00
_cell.angle_gamma   90.00
#
_symmetry.space_group_name_H-M   'P 1'
#
loop_
_entity.id
_entity.type
_entity.pdbx_description
1 polymer ?
#
loop_
_entity_poly.entity_id
_entity_poly.type
_entity_poly.pdbx_seq_one_letter_code
_entity_poly.pdbx_strand_id
1 'polypeptide(L)'
;MKRGFYTIMAAQFFSSLADNALFVSAVELLKTSGAPKWQPAALVPMFALFYVVLAPFVGAFADARPKGQVMFASNAIKIVGCLMMLFGSHPLMSYAIVGLGAAAYSPAKYGILT
;
A
#
# COMPACT_ATOMS: atom_id res chain seq x y z
N MET A 1 24.69 11.37 12.60
CA MET A 1 23.46 10.63 12.23
C MET A 1 23.85 9.40 11.42
N LYS A 2 23.40 8.19 11.79
CA LYS A 2 23.84 6.93 11.16
C LYS A 2 23.39 6.86 9.68
N ARG A 3 24.28 6.44 8.77
CA ARG A 3 24.04 6.38 7.31
C ARG A 3 22.73 5.68 6.91
N GLY A 4 22.28 4.68 7.67
CA GLY A 4 21.02 3.96 7.40
C GLY A 4 19.74 4.80 7.55
N PHE A 5 19.78 5.90 8.31
CA PHE A 5 18.62 6.76 8.53
C PHE A 5 18.15 7.44 7.23
N TYR A 6 19.08 7.97 6.43
CA TYR A 6 18.76 8.63 5.16
C TYR A 6 18.16 7.66 4.15
N THR A 7 18.67 6.43 4.08
CA THR A 7 18.13 5.38 3.20
C THR A 7 16.70 5.00 3.59
N ILE A 8 16.42 4.86 4.89
CA ILE A 8 15.07 4.57 5.38
C ILE A 8 14.14 5.75 5.05
N MET A 9 14.54 6.99 5.35
CA MET A 9 13.72 8.17 5.06
C MET A 9 13.40 8.30 3.56
N ALA A 10 14.38 8.06 2.68
CA ALA A 10 14.15 8.04 1.24
C ALA A 10 13.17 6.94 0.83
N ALA A 11 13.34 5.71 1.34
CA ALA A 11 12.42 4.60 1.06
C ALA A 11 10.98 4.91 1.51
N GLN A 12 10.83 5.55 2.68
CA GLN A 12 9.53 5.99 3.18
C GLN A 12 8.91 7.07 2.30
N PHE A 13 9.71 8.05 1.86
CA PHE A 13 9.25 9.11 0.96
C PHE A 13 8.76 8.54 -0.37
N PHE A 14 9.57 7.71 -1.04
CA PHE A 14 9.20 7.12 -2.33
C PHE A 14 8.01 6.17 -2.21
N SER A 15 7.90 5.39 -1.14
CA SER A 15 6.72 4.55 -0.90
C SER A 15 5.46 5.41 -0.75
N SER A 16 5.51 6.49 0.04
CA SER A 16 4.36 7.38 0.20
C SER A 16 4.01 8.13 -1.10
N LEU A 17 5.01 8.53 -1.89
CA LEU A 17 4.80 9.16 -3.19
C LEU A 17 4.10 8.19 -4.16
N ALA A 18 4.56 6.93 -4.21
CA ALA A 18 3.97 5.90 -5.04
C ALA A 18 2.51 5.60 -4.66
N ASP A 19 2.21 5.51 -3.36
CA ASP A 19 0.85 5.25 -2.87
C ASP A 19 -0.12 6.36 -3.30
N ASN A 20 0.29 7.63 -3.19
CA ASN A 20 -0.52 8.78 -3.61
C ASN A 20 -0.68 8.85 -5.14
N ALA A 21 0.40 8.63 -5.90
CA ALA A 21 0.34 8.61 -7.36
C ALA A 21 -0.60 7.51 -7.85
N LEU A 22 -0.53 6.32 -7.26
CA LEU A 22 -1.38 5.20 -7.61
C LEU A 22 -2.85 5.47 -7.30
N PHE A 23 -3.15 6.12 -6.17
CA PHE A 23 -4.52 6.57 -5.85
C PHE A 23 -5.07 7.51 -6.92
N VAL A 24 -4.31 8.55 -7.29
CA VAL A 24 -4.71 9.51 -8.33
C VAL A 24 -4.93 8.80 -9.67
N SER A 25 -4.01 7.92 -10.06
CA SER A 25 -4.13 7.13 -11.28
C SER A 25 -5.35 6.20 -11.27
N ALA A 26 -5.64 5.54 -10.15
CA ALA A 26 -6.81 4.66 -10.03
C ALA A 26 -8.11 5.45 -10.14
N VAL A 27 -8.20 6.61 -9.48
CA VAL A 27 -9.35 7.52 -9.59
C VAL A 27 -9.57 7.95 -11.04
N GLU A 28 -8.53 8.35 -11.75
CA GLU A 28 -8.63 8.80 -13.14
C GLU A 28 -9.00 7.65 -14.09
N LEU A 29 -8.43 6.46 -13.88
CA LEU A 29 -8.74 5.28 -14.68
C LEU A 29 -10.22 4.85 -14.51
N LEU A 30 -10.76 4.94 -13.29
CA LEU A 30 -12.19 4.71 -13.02
C LEU A 30 -13.08 5.76 -13.71
N LYS A 31 -12.72 7.04 -13.62
CA LYS A 31 -13.48 8.13 -14.27
C LYS A 31 -13.52 7.96 -15.80
N THR A 32 -12.37 7.67 -16.40
CA THR A 32 -12.24 7.48 -17.86
C THR A 32 -12.92 6.22 -18.36
N SER A 33 -13.03 5.17 -17.52
CA SER A 33 -13.76 3.93 -17.83
C SER A 33 -15.28 4.05 -17.71
N GLY A 34 -15.82 5.24 -17.40
CA GLY A 34 -17.27 5.46 -17.23
C GLY A 34 -17.84 4.83 -15.94
N ALA A 35 -16.99 4.55 -14.96
CA ALA A 35 -17.42 3.96 -13.70
C ALA A 35 -18.41 4.87 -12.95
N PRO A 36 -19.39 4.29 -12.23
CA PRO A 36 -20.25 5.05 -11.34
C PRO A 36 -19.45 5.87 -10.32
N LYS A 37 -19.90 7.09 -10.02
CA LYS A 37 -19.22 8.04 -9.10
C LYS A 37 -18.94 7.47 -7.70
N TRP A 38 -19.63 6.42 -7.28
CA TRP A 38 -19.40 5.76 -6.01
C TRP A 38 -18.11 4.91 -6.00
N GLN A 39 -17.64 4.39 -7.14
CA GLN A 39 -16.44 3.54 -7.18
C GLN A 39 -15.16 4.31 -6.85
N PRO A 40 -14.89 5.51 -7.42
CA PRO A 40 -13.76 6.33 -6.97
C PRO A 40 -13.87 6.73 -5.50
N ALA A 41 -15.07 7.05 -5.02
CA ALA A 41 -15.32 7.40 -3.61
C ALA A 41 -15.09 6.21 -2.67
N ALA A 42 -15.27 4.98 -3.14
CA ALA A 42 -15.06 3.75 -2.38
C ALA A 42 -13.58 3.39 -2.20
N LEU A 43 -12.66 3.93 -3.01
CA LEU A 43 -11.23 3.59 -2.93
C LEU A 43 -10.64 3.90 -1.54
N VAL A 44 -10.96 5.06 -0.97
CA VAL A 44 -10.46 5.49 0.35
C VAL A 44 -11.00 4.60 1.50
N PRO A 45 -12.32 4.42 1.67
CA PRO A 45 -12.85 3.56 2.73
C PRO A 45 -12.48 2.09 2.52
N MET A 46 -12.24 1.63 1.29
CA MET A 46 -11.75 0.27 1.04
C MET A 46 -10.32 0.09 1.59
N PHE A 47 -9.47 1.10 1.44
CA PHE A 47 -8.14 1.13 2.06
C PHE A 47 -8.24 1.10 3.58
N ALA A 48 -9.13 1.90 4.17
CA ALA A 48 -9.37 1.93 5.61
C ALA A 48 -9.91 0.59 6.14
N LEU A 49 -10.80 -0.06 5.39
CA LEU A 49 -11.36 -1.36 5.75
C LEU A 49 -10.26 -2.43 5.84
N PHE A 50 -9.37 -2.51 4.84
CA PHE A 50 -8.23 -3.41 4.92
C PHE A 50 -7.34 -3.07 6.11
N TYR A 51 -7.09 -1.79 6.34
CA TYR A 51 -6.25 -1.36 7.45
C TYR A 51 -6.82 -1.76 8.81
N VAL A 52 -8.12 -1.58 9.04
CA VAL A 52 -8.79 -1.93 10.31
C VAL A 52 -8.89 -3.44 10.50
N VAL A 53 -9.30 -4.18 9.47
CA VAL A 53 -9.54 -5.63 9.57
C VAL A 53 -8.23 -6.40 9.64
N LEU A 54 -7.21 -6.01 8.86
CA LEU A 54 -5.93 -6.72 8.82
C LEU A 54 -4.97 -6.27 9.92
N ALA A 55 -5.13 -5.08 10.51
CA ALA A 55 -4.25 -4.55 11.57
C ALA A 55 -3.83 -5.59 12.64
N PRO A 56 -4.74 -6.35 13.29
CA PRO A 56 -4.34 -7.32 14.31
C PRO A 56 -3.48 -8.46 13.75
N PHE A 57 -3.72 -8.89 12.51
CA PHE A 57 -2.97 -9.96 11.86
C PHE A 57 -1.61 -9.49 11.36
N VAL A 58 -1.56 -8.34 10.68
CA VAL A 58 -0.31 -7.80 10.13
C VAL A 58 0.60 -7.24 11.23
N GLY A 59 0.04 -6.75 12.34
CA GLY A 59 0.81 -6.35 13.52
C GLY A 59 1.51 -7.54 14.16
N ALA A 60 0.75 -8.60 14.49
CA ALA A 60 1.31 -9.83 15.04
C ALA A 60 2.34 -10.49 14.09
N PHE A 61 2.08 -10.46 12.78
CA PHE A 61 3.02 -10.95 11.78
C PHE A 61 4.31 -10.11 11.71
N ALA A 62 4.19 -8.78 11.82
CA ALA A 62 5.33 -7.88 11.79
C ALA A 62 6.23 -8.00 13.03
N ASP A 63 5.64 -8.30 14.19
CA ASP A 63 6.37 -8.50 15.45
C ASP A 63 7.08 -9.86 15.50
N ALA A 64 6.54 -10.88 14.81
CA ALA A 64 7.12 -12.22 14.76
C ALA A 64 8.28 -12.39 13.75
N ARG A 65 8.53 -11.41 12.88
CA ARG A 65 9.50 -11.52 11.77
C ARG A 65 10.49 -10.35 11.73
N PRO A 66 11.69 -10.53 11.15
CA PRO A 66 12.61 -9.42 10.92
C PRO A 66 11.93 -8.33 10.07
N LYS A 67 11.93 -7.09 10.56
CA LYS A 67 11.19 -5.97 9.95
C LYS A 67 11.52 -5.72 8.47
N GLY A 68 12.76 -5.99 8.06
CA GLY A 68 13.17 -5.93 6.64
C GLY A 68 12.45 -6.93 5.73
N GLN A 69 12.15 -8.14 6.22
CA GLN A 69 11.40 -9.15 5.46
C GLN A 69 9.93 -8.75 5.29
N VAL A 70 9.34 -8.19 6.34
CA VAL A 70 7.95 -7.69 6.33
C VAL A 70 7.82 -6.53 5.34
N MET A 71 8.81 -5.62 5.33
CA MET A 71 8.89 -4.50 4.40
C MET A 71 9.02 -4.97 2.95
N PHE A 72 9.86 -5.98 2.69
CA PHE A 72 10.02 -6.56 1.35
C PHE A 72 8.74 -7.25 0.87
N ALA A 73 8.11 -8.08 1.71
CA ALA A 73 6.86 -8.76 1.38
C ALA A 73 5.72 -7.77 1.08
N SER A 74 5.60 -6.71 1.89
CA SER A 74 4.59 -5.67 1.71
C SER A 74 4.79 -4.91 0.39
N ASN A 75 6.04 -4.56 0.06
CA ASN A 75 6.36 -3.91 -1.21
C ASN A 75 6.13 -4.84 -2.42
N ALA A 76 6.38 -6.14 -2.28
CA ALA A 76 6.07 -7.11 -3.34
C ALA A 76 4.57 -7.17 -3.63
N ILE A 77 3.72 -7.16 -2.59
CA ILE A 77 2.25 -7.11 -2.74
C ILE A 77 1.83 -5.82 -3.49
N LYS A 78 2.42 -4.67 -3.14
CA LYS A 78 2.16 -3.42 -3.85
C LYS A 78 2.54 -3.52 -5.32
N ILE A 79 3.70 -4.09 -5.65
CA ILE A 79 4.15 -4.30 -7.03
C ILE A 79 3.16 -5.18 -7.80
N VAL A 80 2.66 -6.27 -7.21
CA VAL A 80 1.64 -7.11 -7.83
C VAL A 80 0.36 -6.33 -8.13
N GLY A 81 -0.11 -5.51 -7.18
CA GLY A 81 -1.27 -4.64 -7.39
C GLY A 81 -1.05 -3.59 -8.49
N CYS A 82 0.15 -3.00 -8.56
CA CYS A 82 0.53 -2.09 -9.65
C CYS A 82 0.53 -2.80 -11.01
N LEU A 83 1.12 -3.99 -11.09
CA LEU A 83 1.16 -4.79 -12.32
C LEU A 83 -0.26 -5.17 -12.76
N MET A 84 -1.13 -5.55 -11.83
CA MET A 84 -2.53 -5.82 -12.12
C MET A 84 -3.25 -4.59 -12.70
N MET A 85 -2.94 -3.39 -12.22
CA MET A 85 -3.50 -2.16 -12.77
C MET A 85 -2.96 -1.85 -14.17
N LEU A 86 -1.67 -2.13 -14.41
CA LEU A 86 -1.02 -1.97 -15.71
C LEU A 86 -1.54 -2.94 -16.78
N PHE A 87 -1.82 -4.19 -16.42
CA PHE A 87 -2.37 -5.20 -17.34
C PHE A 87 -3.90 -5.09 -17.53
N GLY A 88 -4.53 -4.01 -17.05
CA GLY A 88 -5.94 -3.70 -17.34
C GLY A 88 -6.95 -4.45 -16.48
N SER A 89 -6.56 -4.99 -15.32
CA SER A 89 -7.55 -5.53 -14.37
C SER A 89 -8.37 -4.40 -13.73
N HIS A 90 -9.48 -4.77 -13.06
CA HIS A 90 -10.39 -3.78 -12.47
C HIS A 90 -9.64 -2.85 -11.48
N PRO A 91 -9.66 -1.52 -11.67
CA PRO A 91 -8.84 -0.59 -10.88
C PRO A 91 -9.09 -0.70 -9.38
N LEU A 92 -10.35 -0.92 -8.99
CA LEU A 92 -10.76 -1.11 -7.59
C LEU A 92 -10.13 -2.36 -6.94
N MET A 93 -9.98 -3.46 -7.70
CA MET A 93 -9.37 -4.70 -7.20
C MET A 93 -7.84 -4.57 -7.12
N SER A 94 -7.23 -3.95 -8.14
CA SER A 94 -5.79 -3.62 -8.10
C SER A 94 -5.47 -2.72 -6.90
N TYR A 95 -6.28 -1.69 -6.69
CA TYR A 95 -6.14 -0.75 -5.58
C TYR A 95 -6.33 -1.43 -4.22
N ALA A 96 -7.27 -2.36 -4.10
CA ALA A 96 -7.46 -3.19 -2.91
C ALA A 96 -6.21 -4.01 -2.55
N ILE A 97 -5.55 -4.62 -3.54
CA ILE A 97 -4.32 -5.40 -3.34
C ILE A 97 -3.17 -4.51 -2.90
N VAL A 98 -3.02 -3.33 -3.53
CA VAL A 98 -2.02 -2.33 -3.07
C VAL A 98 -2.31 -1.89 -1.64
N GLY A 99 -3.58 -1.70 -1.28
CA GLY A 99 -4.01 -1.34 0.07
C GLY A 99 -3.70 -2.40 1.12
N LEU A 100 -3.82 -3.67 0.77
CA LEU A 100 -3.38 -4.77 1.62
C LEU A 100 -1.88 -4.72 1.88
N GLY A 101 -1.06 -4.46 0.86
CA GLY A 101 0.39 -4.27 1.00
C GLY A 101 0.74 -3.04 1.85
N ALA A 102 0.01 -1.93 1.69
CA ALA A 102 0.22 -0.72 2.48
C ALA A 102 -0.15 -0.90 3.97
N ALA A 103 -1.21 -1.64 4.27
CA ALA A 103 -1.58 -1.97 5.65
C ALA A 103 -0.52 -2.83 6.35
N ALA A 104 0.03 -3.83 5.65
CA ALA A 104 1.11 -4.68 6.17
C ALA A 104 2.43 -3.94 6.40
N TYR A 105 2.67 -2.88 5.63
CA TYR A 105 3.88 -2.07 5.72
C TYR A 105 3.93 -1.17 6.97
N SER A 106 2.78 -0.74 7.48
CA SER A 106 2.72 0.28 8.52
C SER A 106 3.30 -0.15 9.89
N PRO A 107 3.03 -1.35 10.43
CA PRO A 107 3.66 -1.82 11.67
C PRO A 107 5.19 -1.91 11.57
N ALA A 108 5.70 -2.32 10.40
CA ALA A 108 7.13 -2.47 10.16
C ALA A 108 7.88 -1.13 10.08
N LYS A 109 7.24 -0.08 9.51
CA LYS A 109 7.81 1.27 9.37
C LYS A 109 8.17 1.90 10.72
N TYR A 110 7.25 1.86 11.68
CA TYR A 110 7.46 2.48 13.00
C TYR A 110 8.39 1.66 13.89
N GLY A 111 8.37 0.33 13.72
CA GLY A 111 9.25 -0.54 14.48
C GLY A 111 10.73 -0.45 14.11
N ILE A 112 11.12 0.01 12.92
CA ILE A 112 12.54 0.16 12.53
C ILE A 112 13.19 1.40 13.19
N LEU A 113 12.37 2.33 13.69
CA LEU A 113 12.82 3.58 14.31
C LEU A 113 12.98 3.50 15.84
N THR A 114 12.66 2.34 16.46
CA THR A 114 12.91 2.04 17.88
C THR A 114 14.16 1.18 18.01
#